data_AF-A0AAW1J5A6-F1
#
_entry.id   AF-A0AAW1J5A6-F1
#
_cell.length_a   1.000
_cell.length_b   1.000
_cell.length_c   1.000
_cell.angle_alpha   90.00
_cell.angle_beta   90.00
_cell.angle_gamma   90.00
#
_symmetry.space_group_name_H-M   'P 1'
#
loop_
_entity.id
_entity.type
_entity.pdbx_description
1 polymer ?
#
loop_
_entity_poly.entity_id
_entity_poly.type
_entity_poly.pdbx_seq_one_letter_code
_entity_poly.pdbx_strand_id
1 'polypeptide(L)'
;MSRNCCQSSDEGPRKCFCGVHVTYLTSWTQNNPGRGFETSRWSRNRNVADGCNYFRWLDKPQTDWQKEVINDLITERDRLLCERAVLKDKVKYLTIERNKVLVDVDKDRGLDVGEDGTRVAARSVLNIFRVISMSFCVVVGLIVVLIKLFS
;
A
#
# COMPACT_ATOMS: atom_id res chain seq x y z
N MET A 1 40.56 -22.44 -4.65
CA MET A 1 40.76 -22.69 -3.20
C MET A 1 39.74 -21.87 -2.42
N SER A 2 38.56 -22.44 -2.18
CA SER A 2 37.46 -21.77 -1.47
C SER A 2 37.63 -22.00 0.03
N ARG A 3 37.72 -20.93 0.83
CA ARG A 3 37.75 -21.03 2.30
C ARG A 3 36.32 -20.95 2.83
N ASN A 4 35.81 -22.08 3.30
CA ASN A 4 34.63 -22.17 4.17
C ASN A 4 34.96 -21.51 5.53
N CYS A 5 34.33 -20.39 5.85
CA CYS A 5 34.46 -19.70 7.15
C CYS A 5 33.14 -19.63 7.93
N CYS A 6 32.33 -20.67 7.85
CA CYS A 6 31.17 -20.85 8.72
C CYS A 6 31.26 -22.21 9.41
N GLN A 7 32.15 -22.32 10.40
CA GLN A 7 32.05 -23.40 11.37
C GLN A 7 30.86 -23.09 12.27
N SER A 8 29.69 -23.64 11.93
CA SER A 8 28.60 -23.81 12.88
C SER A 8 29.01 -24.90 13.86
N SER A 9 29.41 -24.51 15.07
CA SER A 9 29.59 -25.47 16.16
C SER A 9 28.21 -26.01 16.55
N ASP A 10 28.01 -27.29 16.23
CA ASP A 10 26.88 -28.12 16.60
C ASP A 10 26.98 -28.49 18.08
N GLU A 11 26.77 -27.50 18.95
CA GLU A 11 26.57 -27.71 20.38
C GLU A 11 25.10 -27.46 20.69
N GLY A 12 24.43 -28.46 21.29
CA GLY A 12 23.03 -28.35 21.71
C GLY A 12 22.74 -27.09 22.53
N PRO A 13 21.46 -26.71 22.70
CA PRO A 13 21.08 -25.41 23.25
C PRO A 13 21.67 -25.17 24.65
N ARG A 14 22.61 -24.21 24.73
CA ARG A 14 23.35 -23.85 25.95
C ARG A 14 22.41 -23.52 27.12
N LYS A 15 22.83 -23.89 28.33
CA LYS A 15 22.09 -23.70 29.58
C LYS A 15 22.84 -22.74 30.51
N CYS A 16 22.09 -21.93 31.28
CA CYS A 16 22.60 -21.14 32.40
C CYS A 16 23.17 -22.04 33.51
N PHE A 17 23.80 -21.43 34.51
CA PHE A 17 24.14 -22.09 35.79
C PHE A 17 22.94 -22.74 36.49
N CYS A 18 21.73 -22.24 36.20
CA CYS A 18 20.45 -22.75 36.69
C CYS A 18 19.88 -23.96 35.92
N GLY A 19 20.61 -24.48 34.91
CA GLY A 19 20.18 -25.64 34.12
C GLY A 19 19.11 -25.35 33.06
N VAL A 20 18.74 -24.08 32.85
CA VAL A 20 17.72 -23.62 31.89
C VAL A 20 18.33 -22.99 30.65
N HIS A 21 17.65 -23.16 29.52
CA HIS A 21 18.12 -22.69 28.23
C HIS A 21 18.30 -21.16 28.20
N VAL A 22 19.42 -20.74 27.62
CA VAL A 22 19.73 -19.33 27.40
C VAL A 22 18.98 -18.81 26.18
N THR A 23 18.72 -17.51 26.17
CA THR A 23 18.14 -16.79 25.04
C THR A 23 19.20 -15.89 24.43
N TYR A 24 19.28 -15.86 23.09
CA TYR A 24 20.16 -14.98 22.34
C TYR A 24 19.44 -13.67 22.02
N LEU A 25 20.08 -12.54 22.32
CA LEU A 25 19.53 -11.20 22.13
C LEU A 25 20.59 -10.28 21.54
N THR A 26 20.15 -9.17 20.95
CA THR A 26 21.01 -8.09 20.47
C THR A 26 20.85 -6.87 21.37
N SER A 27 21.96 -6.30 21.81
CA SER A 27 21.96 -5.02 22.53
C SER A 27 21.79 -3.87 21.56
N TRP A 28 20.91 -2.94 21.89
CA TRP A 28 20.69 -1.69 21.15
C TRP A 28 21.02 -0.47 22.00
N THR A 29 21.85 -0.66 23.03
CA THR A 29 22.33 0.45 23.87
C THR A 29 23.48 1.19 23.19
N GLN A 30 23.62 2.48 23.46
CA GLN A 30 24.67 3.33 22.86
C GLN A 30 26.09 2.80 23.11
N ASN A 31 26.33 2.15 24.26
CA ASN A 31 27.63 1.62 24.64
C ASN A 31 27.95 0.24 24.03
N ASN A 32 26.93 -0.50 23.60
CA ASN A 32 27.07 -1.84 23.02
C ASN A 32 26.08 -2.05 21.85
N PRO A 33 26.09 -1.20 20.82
CA PRO A 33 25.07 -1.24 19.78
C PRO A 33 25.33 -2.42 18.85
N GLY A 34 24.30 -3.21 18.56
CA GLY A 34 24.38 -4.36 17.65
C GLY A 34 25.10 -5.59 18.21
N ARG A 35 25.60 -5.59 19.45
CA ARG A 35 26.30 -6.76 20.03
C ARG A 35 25.34 -7.87 20.43
N GLY A 36 25.69 -9.10 20.10
CA GLY A 36 24.98 -10.30 20.53
C GLY A 36 25.35 -10.69 21.96
N PHE A 37 24.34 -11.02 22.77
CA PHE A 37 24.53 -11.60 24.10
C PHE A 37 23.56 -12.74 24.34
N GLU A 38 23.95 -13.67 25.21
CA GLU A 38 23.07 -14.68 25.76
C GLU A 38 22.72 -14.35 27.22
N THR A 39 21.46 -14.57 27.58
CA THR A 39 20.94 -14.34 28.93
C THR A 39 20.02 -15.47 29.36
N SER A 40 19.84 -15.69 30.66
CA SER A 40 18.78 -16.59 31.14
C SER A 40 17.39 -16.08 30.69
N ARG A 41 16.46 -17.02 30.43
CA ARG A 41 15.07 -16.68 30.11
C ARG A 41 14.36 -15.93 31.25
N TRP A 42 14.81 -16.11 32.49
CA TRP A 42 14.18 -15.53 33.68
C TRP A 42 14.73 -14.16 34.10
N SER A 43 15.79 -13.66 33.45
CA SER A 43 16.41 -12.37 33.76
C SER A 43 15.44 -11.18 33.69
N ARG A 44 14.29 -11.29 32.99
CA ARG A 44 13.29 -10.22 32.88
C ARG A 44 12.20 -10.22 33.96
N ASN A 45 12.16 -11.21 34.85
CA ASN A 45 11.14 -11.26 35.88
C ASN A 45 11.60 -10.48 37.13
N ARG A 46 11.26 -9.19 37.18
CA ARG A 46 11.59 -8.28 38.30
C ARG A 46 11.03 -8.73 39.67
N ASN A 47 10.15 -9.73 39.70
CA ASN A 47 9.45 -10.20 40.89
C ASN A 47 10.01 -11.50 41.49
N VAL A 48 11.12 -12.03 40.96
CA VAL A 48 11.74 -13.24 41.51
C VAL A 48 13.07 -12.86 42.15
N ALA A 49 13.11 -12.87 43.47
CA ALA A 49 14.32 -12.67 44.27
C ALA A 49 15.45 -13.66 43.89
N ASP A 50 15.12 -14.77 43.22
CA ASP A 50 16.01 -15.82 42.72
C ASP A 50 16.18 -15.82 41.19
N GLY A 51 16.11 -14.66 40.54
CA GLY A 51 16.35 -14.53 39.10
C GLY A 51 17.78 -14.97 38.73
N CYS A 52 17.93 -15.88 37.76
CA CYS A 52 19.25 -16.24 37.25
C CYS A 52 19.87 -15.07 36.46
N ASN A 53 20.95 -14.49 36.99
CA ASN A 53 21.68 -13.37 36.38
C ASN A 53 22.72 -13.81 35.34
N TYR A 54 22.51 -14.95 34.68
CA TYR A 54 23.40 -15.41 33.62
C TYR A 54 23.41 -14.39 32.48
N PHE A 55 24.60 -13.90 32.13
CA PHE A 55 24.83 -13.00 31.02
C PHE A 55 26.20 -13.30 30.41
N ARG A 56 26.27 -13.38 29.08
CA ARG A 56 27.54 -13.51 28.35
C ARG A 56 27.45 -12.82 26.98
N TRP A 57 28.48 -12.05 26.64
CA TRP A 57 28.66 -11.53 25.29
C TRP A 57 29.10 -12.65 24.33
N LEU A 58 28.47 -12.73 23.16
CA LEU A 58 28.81 -13.70 22.12
C LEU A 58 29.98 -13.21 21.25
N ASP A 59 30.10 -11.90 21.12
CA ASP A 59 31.08 -11.26 20.25
C ASP A 59 32.19 -10.57 21.06
N LYS A 60 33.34 -10.37 20.42
CA LYS A 60 34.42 -9.55 20.96
C LYS A 60 33.93 -8.12 21.26
N PRO A 61 34.57 -7.39 22.21
CA PRO A 61 34.28 -5.98 22.42
C PRO A 61 34.45 -5.19 21.12
N GLN A 62 33.53 -4.25 20.88
CA GLN A 62 33.61 -3.34 19.75
C GLN A 62 34.63 -2.23 20.02
N THR A 63 35.32 -1.78 18.98
CA THR A 63 36.11 -0.55 19.03
C THR A 63 35.20 0.67 19.15
N ASP A 64 35.73 1.80 19.59
CA ASP A 64 34.92 3.01 19.76
C ASP A 64 34.41 3.54 18.41
N TRP A 65 35.24 3.47 17.37
CA TRP A 65 34.80 3.76 15.99
C TRP A 65 33.63 2.87 15.54
N GLN A 66 33.64 1.57 15.84
CA GLN A 66 32.52 0.69 15.51
C GLN A 66 31.24 1.10 16.23
N LYS A 67 31.33 1.49 17.52
CA LYS A 67 30.17 1.95 18.28
C LYS A 67 29.61 3.24 17.69
N GLU A 68 30.47 4.20 17.35
CA GLU A 68 30.10 5.48 16.76
C GLU A 68 29.35 5.27 15.44
N VAL A 69 29.95 4.54 14.49
CA VAL A 69 29.32 4.27 13.19
C VAL A 69 27.98 3.55 13.33
N ILE A 70 27.89 2.54 14.22
CA ILE A 70 26.63 1.81 14.39
C ILE A 70 25.55 2.71 15.02
N ASN A 71 25.92 3.56 15.98
CA ASN A 71 24.98 4.52 16.57
C ASN A 71 24.48 5.54 15.53
N ASP A 72 25.37 6.08 14.71
CA ASP A 72 24.99 6.99 13.62
C ASP A 72 24.01 6.33 12.65
N LEU A 73 24.26 5.08 12.28
CA LEU A 73 23.35 4.29 11.44
C LEU A 73 21.99 4.04 12.09
N ILE A 74 21.96 3.80 13.41
CA ILE A 74 20.72 3.65 14.17
C ILE A 74 19.92 4.96 14.15
N THR A 75 20.59 6.10 14.39
CA THR A 75 19.96 7.42 14.34
C THR A 75 19.39 7.72 12.96
N GLU A 76 20.15 7.44 11.89
CA GLU A 76 19.69 7.68 10.53
C GLU A 76 18.53 6.75 10.15
N ARG A 77 18.58 5.47 10.56
CA ARG A 77 17.45 4.54 10.39
C ARG A 77 16.18 5.09 11.05
N ASP A 78 16.29 5.59 12.27
CA ASP A 78 15.13 6.09 13.03
C ASP A 78 14.56 7.37 12.40
N ARG A 79 15.42 8.26 11.90
CA ARG A 79 15.03 9.41 11.07
C ARG A 79 14.25 8.95 9.83
N LEU A 80 14.80 8.02 9.06
CA LEU A 80 14.16 7.51 7.83
C LEU A 80 12.85 6.78 8.11
N LEU A 81 12.70 6.12 9.27
CA LEU A 81 11.44 5.52 9.69
C LEU A 81 10.38 6.60 9.97
N CYS A 82 10.76 7.71 10.60
CA CYS A 82 9.87 8.85 10.83
C CYS A 82 9.45 9.50 9.50
N GLU A 83 10.40 9.82 8.61
CA GLU A 83 10.10 10.40 7.29
C GLU A 83 9.17 9.50 6.48
N ARG A 84 9.40 8.19 6.50
CA ARG A 84 8.54 7.20 5.84
C ARG A 84 7.12 7.19 6.39
N ALA A 85 6.95 7.32 7.70
CA ALA A 85 5.62 7.39 8.31
C ALA A 85 4.84 8.62 7.82
N VAL A 86 5.49 9.79 7.83
CA VAL A 86 4.91 11.05 7.33
C VAL A 86 4.51 10.94 5.85
N LEU A 87 5.39 10.41 5.00
CA LEU A 87 5.09 10.25 3.58
C LEU A 87 3.94 9.27 3.34
N LYS A 88 3.87 8.18 4.11
CA LYS A 88 2.78 7.21 4.02
C LYS A 88 1.43 7.84 4.37
N ASP A 89 1.39 8.68 5.40
CA ASP A 89 0.18 9.42 5.77
C ASP A 89 -0.23 10.42 4.70
N LYS A 90 0.73 11.13 4.09
CA LYS A 90 0.46 12.04 2.97
C LYS A 90 -0.12 11.31 1.76
N VAL A 91 0.44 10.15 1.40
CA VAL A 91 -0.09 9.31 0.31
C VAL A 91 -1.51 8.86 0.61
N LYS A 92 -1.79 8.43 1.85
CA LYS A 92 -3.13 8.04 2.27
C LYS A 92 -4.14 9.19 2.14
N TYR A 93 -3.77 10.37 2.64
CA TYR A 93 -4.60 11.57 2.53
C TYR A 93 -4.90 11.92 1.07
N LEU A 94 -3.87 12.00 0.22
CA LEU A 94 -4.04 12.34 -1.20
C LEU A 94 -4.85 11.28 -1.96
N THR A 95 -4.75 10.01 -1.58
CA THR A 95 -5.55 8.93 -2.17
C THR A 95 -7.04 9.11 -1.85
N ILE A 96 -7.36 9.49 -0.61
CA ILE A 96 -8.74 9.80 -0.20
C ILE A 96 -9.24 11.01 -0.99
N GLU A 97 -8.45 12.07 -1.07
CA GLU A 97 -8.85 13.29 -1.77
C GLU A 97 -9.06 13.05 -3.27
N ARG A 98 -8.15 12.33 -3.93
CA ARG A 98 -8.32 11.87 -5.31
C ARG A 98 -9.61 11.08 -5.49
N ASN A 99 -9.94 10.17 -4.58
CA ASN A 99 -11.15 9.35 -4.69
C ASN A 99 -12.43 10.19 -4.61
N LYS A 100 -12.48 11.23 -3.77
CA LYS A 100 -13.62 12.15 -3.73
C LYS A 100 -13.80 12.87 -5.08
N VAL A 101 -12.70 13.42 -5.61
CA VAL A 101 -12.72 14.11 -6.91
C VAL A 101 -13.19 13.17 -8.03
N LEU A 102 -12.76 11.90 -8.03
CA LEU A 102 -13.21 10.93 -9.02
C LEU A 102 -14.73 10.65 -8.91
N VAL A 103 -15.27 10.56 -7.70
CA VAL A 103 -16.72 10.40 -7.48
C VAL A 103 -17.50 11.62 -7.99
N ASP A 104 -16.99 12.83 -7.74
CA ASP A 104 -17.62 14.06 -8.21
C ASP A 104 -17.62 14.14 -9.75
N VAL A 105 -16.49 13.79 -10.40
CA VAL A 105 -16.39 13.75 -11.88
C VAL A 105 -17.34 12.73 -12.50
N ASP A 106 -17.50 11.55 -11.90
CA ASP A 106 -18.43 10.53 -12.40
C ASP A 106 -19.89 10.97 -12.27
N LYS A 107 -20.23 11.71 -11.20
CA LYS A 107 -21.57 12.27 -10.99
C LYS A 107 -21.91 13.31 -12.07
N ASP A 108 -20.99 14.20 -12.40
CA ASP A 108 -21.19 15.21 -13.45
C ASP A 108 -21.37 14.56 -14.82
N ARG A 109 -20.56 13.55 -15.16
CA ARG A 109 -20.72 12.80 -16.42
C ARG A 109 -22.04 12.06 -16.53
N GLY A 110 -22.56 11.52 -15.42
CA GLY A 110 -23.86 10.85 -15.39
C GLY A 110 -25.03 11.79 -15.67
N LEU A 111 -24.92 13.07 -15.30
CA LEU A 111 -25.92 14.10 -15.57
C LEU A 111 -25.93 14.52 -17.04
N ASP A 112 -24.76 14.74 -17.64
CA ASP A 112 -24.68 15.20 -19.03
C ASP A 112 -25.07 14.12 -20.06
N VAL A 113 -24.75 12.85 -19.80
CA VAL A 113 -25.07 11.74 -20.74
C VAL A 113 -26.57 11.44 -20.82
N GLY A 114 -27.34 11.73 -19.76
CA GLY A 114 -28.78 11.42 -19.69
C GLY A 114 -29.67 12.37 -20.48
N GLU A 115 -29.33 13.67 -20.54
CA GLU A 115 -30.22 14.68 -21.10
C GLU A 115 -29.94 14.99 -22.58
N ASP A 116 -28.67 15.09 -22.99
CA ASP A 116 -28.33 15.50 -24.36
C ASP A 116 -28.51 14.37 -25.39
N GLY A 117 -28.10 13.14 -25.06
CA GLY A 117 -28.22 12.00 -25.98
C GLY A 117 -29.67 11.66 -26.32
N THR A 118 -30.55 11.69 -25.32
CA THR A 118 -31.98 11.37 -25.46
C THR A 118 -32.71 12.44 -26.29
N ARG A 119 -32.39 13.72 -26.08
CA ARG A 119 -32.99 14.86 -26.82
C ARG A 119 -32.54 14.89 -28.28
N VAL A 120 -31.27 14.58 -28.56
CA VAL A 120 -30.74 14.51 -29.93
C VAL A 120 -31.35 13.35 -30.72
N ALA A 121 -31.49 12.17 -30.10
CA ALA A 121 -32.13 11.02 -30.73
C ALA A 121 -33.61 11.30 -31.04
N ALA A 122 -34.37 11.85 -30.10
CA ALA A 122 -35.78 12.19 -30.30
C ALA A 122 -35.99 13.20 -31.44
N ARG A 123 -35.12 14.22 -31.55
CA ARG A 123 -35.18 15.23 -32.62
C ARG A 123 -34.92 14.63 -34.00
N SER A 124 -33.99 13.67 -34.07
CA SER A 124 -33.66 12.94 -35.30
C SER A 124 -34.84 12.08 -35.78
N VAL A 125 -35.47 11.35 -34.87
CA VAL A 125 -36.65 10.52 -35.16
C VAL A 125 -37.83 11.37 -35.64
N LEU A 126 -38.11 12.49 -34.95
CA LEU A 126 -39.18 13.41 -35.35
C LEU A 126 -38.98 13.97 -36.76
N ASN A 127 -37.74 14.28 -37.13
CA ASN A 127 -37.40 14.75 -38.48
C ASN A 127 -37.62 13.67 -39.54
N ILE A 128 -37.27 12.41 -39.26
CA ILE A 128 -37.54 11.29 -40.17
C ILE A 128 -39.05 11.13 -40.40
N PHE A 129 -39.85 11.13 -39.33
CA PHE A 129 -41.32 11.04 -39.46
C PHE A 129 -41.90 12.20 -40.28
N ARG A 130 -41.38 13.43 -40.10
CA ARG A 130 -41.79 14.59 -40.91
C ARG A 130 -41.49 14.40 -42.39
N VAL A 131 -40.31 13.90 -42.74
CA VAL A 131 -39.92 13.67 -44.14
C VAL A 131 -40.83 12.61 -44.77
N ILE A 132 -41.05 11.48 -44.09
CA ILE A 132 -41.92 10.40 -44.59
C ILE A 132 -43.35 10.92 -44.83
N SER A 133 -43.91 11.67 -43.88
CA SER A 133 -45.25 12.26 -43.99
C SER A 133 -45.35 13.20 -45.20
N MET A 134 -44.37 14.09 -45.38
CA MET A 134 -44.35 15.01 -46.52
C MET A 134 -44.25 14.26 -47.86
N SER A 135 -43.40 13.24 -47.96
CA SER A 135 -43.29 12.42 -49.16
C SER A 135 -44.58 11.68 -49.49
N PHE A 136 -45.26 11.11 -48.48
CA PHE A 136 -46.54 10.44 -48.67
C PHE A 136 -47.62 11.38 -49.19
N CYS A 137 -47.73 12.60 -48.64
CA CYS A 137 -48.67 13.62 -49.12
C CYS A 137 -48.45 13.97 -50.60
N VAL A 138 -47.19 14.08 -51.03
CA VAL A 138 -46.86 14.36 -52.44
C VAL A 138 -47.28 13.19 -53.33
N VAL A 139 -46.96 11.95 -52.96
CA VAL A 139 -47.31 10.75 -53.75
C VAL A 139 -48.83 10.60 -53.87
N VAL A 140 -49.57 10.73 -52.76
CA VAL A 140 -51.04 10.67 -52.77
C VAL A 140 -51.60 11.81 -53.64
N GLY A 141 -51.08 13.02 -53.53
CA GLY A 141 -51.48 14.14 -54.37
C GLY A 141 -51.28 13.85 -55.86
N LEU A 142 -50.13 13.31 -56.25
CA LEU A 142 -49.84 12.90 -57.64
C LEU A 142 -50.81 11.80 -58.11
N ILE A 143 -51.08 10.79 -57.28
CA ILE A 143 -52.02 9.72 -57.62
C ILE A 143 -53.42 10.28 -57.86
N VAL A 144 -53.91 11.18 -57.00
CA VAL A 144 -55.22 11.83 -57.16
C VAL A 144 -55.29 12.64 -58.46
N VAL A 145 -54.22 13.35 -58.81
CA VAL A 145 -54.14 14.10 -60.07
C VAL A 145 -54.17 13.16 -61.28
N LEU A 146 -53.41 12.06 -61.25
CA LEU A 146 -53.41 11.06 -62.33
C LEU A 146 -54.78 10.42 -62.51
N ILE A 147 -55.45 10.02 -61.42
CA ILE A 147 -56.81 9.44 -61.48
C ILE A 147 -57.78 10.42 -62.15
N LYS A 148 -57.68 11.73 -61.87
CA LYS A 148 -58.52 12.76 -62.51
C LYS A 148 -58.20 13.02 -63.98
N LEU A 149 -56.97 12.75 -64.44
CA LEU A 149 -56.59 12.97 -65.84
C LEU A 149 -56.98 11.79 -66.74
N PHE A 150 -57.12 10.59 -66.17
CA PHE A 150 -57.45 9.35 -66.89
C PHE A 150 -58.89 8.86 -66.67
N SER A 151 -59.72 9.62 -65.95
CA SER A 151 -61.16 9.38 -65.76
C SER A 151 -62.00 10.38 -66.53
#